data_AF-A0AA35SWE6-F1
#
_entry.id   AF-A0AA35SWE6-F1
#
_cell.length_a   1.000
_cell.length_b   1.000
_cell.length_c   1.000
_cell.angle_alpha   90.00
_cell.angle_beta   90.00
_cell.angle_gamma   90.00
#
_symmetry.space_group_name_H-M   'P 1'
#
loop_
_entity.id
_entity.type
_entity.pdbx_description
1 polymer ?
#
loop_
_entity_poly.entity_id
_entity_poly.type
_entity_poly.pdbx_seq_one_letter_code
_entity_poly.pdbx_strand_id
1 'polypeptide(L)'
;MLFGDEEEVKYKYKVIIMELCTGGSLYEVIDSPENAYGLDEPQFKQLIYDVAKGLSHLRAHNFVHRDIKPGNIMRCGTQDG
;
A
#
# COMPACT_ATOMS: atom_id res chain seq x y z
N MET A 1 -34.99 -33.27 -24.91
CA MET A 1 -34.51 -32.65 -23.67
C MET A 1 -33.00 -32.72 -23.72
N LEU A 2 -32.36 -31.67 -24.27
CA LEU A 2 -30.91 -31.56 -24.34
C LEU A 2 -30.46 -31.06 -22.98
N PHE A 3 -29.87 -31.94 -22.18
CA PHE A 3 -29.15 -31.54 -20.98
C PHE A 3 -27.82 -30.97 -21.47
N GLY A 4 -27.74 -29.63 -21.52
CA GLY A 4 -26.46 -28.95 -21.65
C GLY A 4 -25.81 -28.95 -20.28
N ASP A 5 -24.65 -29.56 -20.16
CA ASP A 5 -23.78 -29.36 -19.01
C ASP A 5 -23.33 -27.89 -19.03
N GLU A 6 -23.94 -27.06 -18.18
CA GLU A 6 -23.44 -25.71 -17.91
C GLU A 6 -22.19 -25.86 -17.03
N GLU A 7 -21.00 -25.79 -17.64
CA GLU A 7 -19.76 -25.66 -16.88
C GLU A 7 -19.73 -24.30 -16.17
N GLU A 8 -20.02 -24.32 -14.87
CA GLU A 8 -19.92 -23.16 -13.99
C GLU A 8 -18.43 -22.76 -13.84
N VAL A 9 -18.03 -21.67 -14.49
CA VAL A 9 -16.65 -21.15 -14.42
C VAL A 9 -16.39 -20.60 -13.01
N LYS A 10 -15.82 -21.42 -12.12
CA LYS A 10 -15.39 -21.00 -10.78
C LYS A 10 -14.15 -20.09 -10.86
N TYR A 11 -14.35 -18.79 -10.68
CA TYR A 11 -13.26 -17.84 -10.46
C TYR A 11 -12.58 -18.12 -9.11
N LYS A 12 -11.34 -18.61 -9.13
CA LYS A 12 -10.53 -18.88 -7.93
C LYS A 12 -9.69 -17.64 -7.58
N TYR A 13 -10.18 -16.83 -6.66
CA TYR A 13 -9.44 -15.67 -6.14
C TYR A 13 -8.43 -16.09 -5.07
N LYS A 14 -7.26 -15.42 -5.05
CA LYS A 14 -6.31 -15.49 -3.94
C LYS A 14 -6.50 -14.25 -3.08
N VAL A 15 -6.74 -14.46 -1.78
CA VAL A 15 -6.95 -13.39 -0.80
C VAL A 15 -5.80 -13.43 0.21
N ILE A 16 -5.29 -12.26 0.58
CA ILE A 16 -4.29 -12.09 1.63
C ILE A 16 -4.91 -11.21 2.72
N ILE A 17 -4.90 -11.68 3.97
CA ILE A 17 -5.36 -10.92 5.14
C ILE A 17 -4.13 -10.34 5.83
N MET A 18 -4.18 -9.05 6.15
CA MET A 18 -3.09 -8.31 6.82
C MET A 18 -3.68 -7.24 7.75
N GLU A 19 -2.81 -6.57 8.52
CA GLU A 19 -3.22 -5.44 9.36
C GLU A 19 -3.79 -4.28 8.53
N LEU A 20 -4.74 -3.55 9.11
CA LEU A 20 -5.36 -2.40 8.46
C LEU A 20 -4.54 -1.13 8.74
N CYS A 21 -3.93 -0.58 7.70
CA CYS A 21 -3.31 0.72 7.73
C CYS A 21 -4.37 1.83 7.51
N THR A 22 -4.88 2.40 8.59
CA THR A 22 -6.00 3.38 8.56
C THR A 22 -5.64 4.76 8.01
N GLY A 23 -4.36 5.08 7.85
CA GLY A 23 -3.88 6.37 7.37
C GLY A 23 -3.83 6.50 5.84
N GLY A 24 -4.36 5.50 5.12
CA GLY A 24 -4.40 5.48 3.66
C GLY A 24 -3.04 5.22 3.02
N SER A 25 -2.99 5.35 1.70
CA SER A 25 -1.75 5.32 0.93
C SER A 25 -1.07 6.69 0.89
N LEU A 26 0.23 6.72 0.67
CA LEU A 26 0.96 7.97 0.46
C LEU A 26 0.44 8.75 -0.76
N TYR A 27 -0.10 8.05 -1.76
CA TYR A 27 -0.75 8.69 -2.91
C TYR A 27 -1.88 9.62 -2.47
N GLU A 28 -2.79 9.12 -1.62
CA GLU A 28 -3.94 9.89 -1.12
C GLU A 28 -3.50 11.12 -0.34
N VAL A 29 -2.39 11.03 0.39
CA VAL A 29 -1.84 12.17 1.13
C VAL A 29 -1.32 13.24 0.18
N ILE A 30 -0.55 12.86 -0.83
CA ILE A 30 0.06 13.79 -1.79
C ILE A 30 -1.01 14.43 -2.70
N ASP A 31 -2.09 13.69 -2.99
CA ASP A 31 -3.21 14.17 -3.80
C ASP A 31 -4.16 15.12 -3.03
N SER A 32 -4.05 15.19 -1.69
CA SER A 32 -4.85 16.12 -0.89
C SER A 32 -4.56 17.58 -1.27
N PRO A 33 -5.59 18.44 -1.40
CA PRO A 33 -5.41 19.88 -1.64
C PRO A 33 -4.51 20.57 -0.62
N GLU A 34 -4.48 20.06 0.61
CA GLU A 34 -3.63 20.55 1.71
C GLU A 34 -2.14 20.43 1.38
N ASN A 35 -1.78 19.43 0.57
CA ASN A 35 -0.41 19.12 0.17
C ASN A 35 -0.14 19.50 -1.30
N ALA A 36 -0.92 20.43 -1.86
CA ALA A 36 -0.75 20.87 -3.25
C ALA A 36 0.66 21.43 -3.56
N TYR A 37 1.38 21.90 -2.54
CA TYR A 37 2.77 22.36 -2.63
C TYR A 37 3.78 21.36 -2.04
N GLY A 38 3.35 20.12 -1.82
CA GLY A 38 4.12 19.07 -1.15
C GLY A 38 3.87 19.00 0.35
N LEU A 39 4.47 17.98 0.97
CA LEU A 39 4.46 17.78 2.42
C LEU A 39 5.34 18.81 3.12
N ASP A 40 5.03 19.11 4.38
CA ASP A 40 5.94 19.88 5.22
C ASP A 40 7.29 19.14 5.39
N GLU A 41 8.38 19.89 5.61
CA GLU A 41 9.72 19.29 5.67
C GLU A 41 9.85 18.21 6.77
N PRO A 42 9.34 18.41 8.00
CA PRO A 42 9.35 17.37 9.02
C PRO A 42 8.66 16.06 8.61
N GLN A 43 7.45 16.14 8.05
CA GLN A 43 6.67 14.99 7.57
C GLN A 43 7.39 14.30 6.42
N PHE A 44 7.91 15.07 5.46
CA PHE A 44 8.66 14.52 4.34
C PHE A 44 9.92 13.78 4.80
N LYS A 45 10.66 14.35 5.75
CA LYS A 45 11.86 13.75 6.32
C LYS A 45 11.55 12.43 7.03
N GLN A 46 10.48 12.40 7.82
CA GLN A 46 10.03 11.18 8.49
C GLN A 46 9.60 10.11 7.47
N LEU A 47 8.82 10.49 6.46
CA LEU A 47 8.38 9.61 5.40
C LEU A 47 9.56 8.94 4.67
N ILE A 48 10.53 9.72 4.23
CA ILE A 48 11.70 9.20 3.52
C ILE A 48 12.55 8.31 4.42
N TYR A 49 12.68 8.67 5.71
CA TYR A 49 13.37 7.83 6.68
C TYR A 49 12.71 6.44 6.81
N ASP A 50 11.39 6.39 6.97
CA ASP A 50 10.66 5.13 7.15
C ASP A 50 10.69 4.27 5.88
N VAL A 51 10.52 4.88 4.70
CA VAL A 51 10.63 4.18 3.41
C VAL A 51 12.05 3.62 3.23
N ALA A 52 13.08 4.41 3.50
CA ALA A 52 14.47 3.98 3.39
C ALA A 52 14.78 2.83 4.35
N LYS A 53 14.27 2.89 5.59
CA LYS A 53 14.41 1.82 6.59
C LYS A 53 13.74 0.52 6.10
N GLY A 54 12.53 0.60 5.55
CA GLY A 54 11.83 -0.55 4.96
C GLY A 54 12.59 -1.16 3.78
N LEU A 55 13.09 -0.32 2.86
CA LEU A 55 13.89 -0.78 1.72
C LEU A 55 15.22 -1.41 2.15
N SER A 56 15.88 -0.84 3.15
CA SER A 56 17.10 -1.41 3.73
C SER A 56 16.82 -2.80 4.33
N HIS A 57 15.69 -2.97 5.00
CA HIS A 57 15.27 -4.27 5.53
C HIS A 57 15.05 -5.30 4.40
N LEU A 58 14.35 -4.94 3.33
CA LEU A 58 14.16 -5.82 2.18
C LEU A 58 15.51 -6.25 1.55
N ARG A 59 16.42 -5.28 1.36
CA ARG A 59 17.75 -5.54 0.81
C ARG A 59 18.54 -6.51 1.68
N ALA A 60 18.52 -6.34 3.00
CA ALA A 60 19.19 -7.23 3.94
C ALA A 60 18.72 -8.69 3.84
N HIS A 61 17.49 -8.91 3.36
CA HIS A 61 16.89 -10.23 3.16
C HIS A 61 16.86 -10.67 1.69
N ASN A 62 17.64 -10.01 0.81
CA ASN A 62 17.72 -10.30 -0.62
C ASN A 62 16.37 -10.16 -1.38
N PHE A 63 15.46 -9.32 -0.88
CA PHE A 63 14.23 -8.98 -1.57
C PHE A 63 14.33 -7.63 -2.28
N VAL A 64 13.71 -7.55 -3.45
CA VAL A 64 13.51 -6.32 -4.21
C VAL A 64 12.01 -6.13 -4.40
N HIS A 65 11.44 -5.03 -3.89
CA HIS A 65 10.00 -4.77 -3.96
C HIS A 65 9.50 -4.61 -5.41
N ARG A 66 10.30 -3.96 -6.27
CA ARG A 66 10.04 -3.70 -7.70
C ARG A 66 8.83 -2.83 -8.07
N ASP A 67 7.87 -2.64 -7.18
CA ASP A 67 6.69 -1.77 -7.41
C ASP A 67 6.59 -0.67 -6.34
N ILE A 68 7.70 0.04 -6.09
CA ILE A 68 7.70 1.14 -5.13
C ILE A 68 7.11 2.37 -5.80
N LYS A 69 5.96 2.82 -5.27
CA LYS A 69 5.23 4.02 -5.70
C LYS A 69 4.34 4.50 -4.55
N PRO A 70 3.86 5.76 -4.54
CA PRO A 70 3.04 6.28 -3.45
C PRO A 70 1.81 5.44 -3.11
N GLY A 71 1.14 4.84 -4.11
CA GLY A 71 -0.04 3.99 -3.88
C GLY A 71 0.25 2.66 -3.16
N ASN A 72 1.51 2.24 -3.07
CA ASN A 72 1.91 1.01 -2.38
C ASN A 72 2.62 1.29 -1.03
N ILE A 73 2.68 2.55 -0.61
CA ILE A 73 3.23 2.95 0.70
C ILE A 73 2.05 3.27 1.59
N MET A 74 1.73 2.37 2.53
CA MET A 74 0.60 2.52 3.43
C MET A 74 1.03 3.23 4.72
N ARG A 75 0.16 4.09 5.26
CA ARG A 75 0.37 4.78 6.54
C ARG A 75 -0.55 4.19 7.60
N CYS A 76 -0.01 3.94 8.79
CA CYS A 76 -0.84 3.69 9.96
C CYS A 76 -1.38 5.02 10.46
N GLY A 77 -2.69 5.15 10.65
CA GLY A 77 -3.25 6.32 11.33
C GLY A 77 -2.80 6.35 12.78
N THR A 78 -2.68 7.53 13.36
CA THR A 78 -2.64 7.64 14.82
C THR A 78 -3.98 7.11 15.32
N GLN A 79 -3.97 6.11 16.19
CA GLN A 79 -5.16 5.80 16.98
C GLN A 79 -5.34 6.99 17.91
N ASP A 80 -6.14 7.96 17.48
CA ASP A 80 -6.72 8.94 18.38
C ASP A 80 -7.69 8.16 19.29
N GLY A 81 -7.18 7.74 20.44
CA GLY A 81 -7.97 7.36 21.60
C GLY A 81 -8.30 8.60 22.42
#